data_AF-A0A952B514-F1
#
_entry.id   AF-A0A952B514-F1
#
_cell.length_a   1.000
_cell.length_b   1.000
_cell.length_c   1.000
_cell.angle_alpha   90.00
_cell.angle_beta   90.00
_cell.angle_gamma   90.00
#
_symmetry.space_group_name_H-M   'P 1'
#
loop_
_entity.id
_entity.type
_entity.pdbx_description
1 polymer ?
#
loop_
_entity_poly.entity_id
_entity_poly.type
_entity_poly.pdbx_seq_one_letter_code
_entity_poly.pdbx_strand_id
1 'polypeptide(L)'
;MSKESEHKKKLINEAISKTGFLLERRVSDLLEQEHWSVINNRYYVDALTNTPREIDLVAYKTSQFERIINYVVLLISCKKTEGRDWVFLTKPVKDIDPNFNKCPQTVWTNSGILQVLEVQKNFAELTVNLCEDLDYFRNLFELSRNVYAFQEVDTKRVKAQNDKAIY
;
A
#
# COMPACT_ATOMS: atom_id res chain seq x y z
N MET A 1 -30.37 -2.67 30.09
CA MET A 1 -29.44 -1.57 29.76
C MET A 1 -30.20 -0.26 29.85
N SER A 2 -29.61 0.84 30.36
CA SER A 2 -30.29 2.14 30.47
C SER A 2 -30.39 2.82 29.10
N LYS A 3 -31.42 3.66 28.89
CA LYS A 3 -31.59 4.47 27.66
C LYS A 3 -30.36 5.34 27.34
N GLU A 4 -29.69 5.82 28.39
CA GLU A 4 -28.46 6.61 28.28
C GLU A 4 -27.29 5.77 27.73
N SER A 5 -27.19 4.50 28.12
CA SER A 5 -26.19 3.57 27.61
C SER A 5 -26.39 3.26 26.12
N GLU A 6 -27.64 3.11 25.67
CA GLU A 6 -27.95 2.90 24.25
C GLU A 6 -27.64 4.14 23.40
N HIS A 7 -27.98 5.34 23.89
CA HIS A 7 -27.66 6.58 23.20
C HIS A 7 -26.15 6.77 23.03
N LYS A 8 -25.37 6.53 24.09
CA LYS A 8 -23.90 6.61 24.04
C LYS A 8 -23.32 5.60 23.05
N LYS A 9 -23.84 4.37 23.01
CA LYS A 9 -23.41 3.34 22.05
C LYS A 9 -23.66 3.78 20.60
N LYS A 10 -24.80 4.40 20.32
CA LYS A 10 -25.12 4.93 18.99
C LYS A 10 -24.11 6.01 18.55
N LEU A 11 -23.80 6.97 19.43
CA LEU A 11 -22.83 8.02 19.13
C LEU A 11 -21.42 7.46 18.88
N ILE A 12 -20.99 6.46 19.64
CA ILE A 12 -19.70 5.79 19.42
C ILE A 12 -19.68 5.09 18.07
N ASN A 13 -20.74 4.35 17.73
CA ASN A 13 -20.83 3.67 16.44
C ASN A 13 -20.79 4.68 15.28
N GLU A 14 -21.50 5.80 15.39
CA GLU A 14 -21.45 6.88 14.39
C GLU A 14 -20.04 7.47 14.27
N ALA A 15 -19.34 7.70 15.39
CA ALA A 15 -17.97 8.21 15.38
C ALA A 15 -17.00 7.22 14.71
N ILE A 16 -17.03 5.94 15.08
CA ILE A 16 -16.17 4.89 14.48
C ILE A 16 -16.51 4.70 13.01
N SER A 17 -17.79 4.80 12.63
CA SER A 17 -18.19 4.64 11.23
C SER A 17 -17.54 5.67 10.29
N LYS A 18 -17.18 6.85 10.81
CA LYS A 18 -16.52 7.93 10.06
C LYS A 18 -15.01 7.77 9.95
N THR A 19 -14.38 6.86 10.69
CA THR A 19 -12.92 6.65 10.62
C THR A 19 -12.51 5.75 9.46
N GLY A 20 -11.21 5.68 9.18
CA GLY A 20 -10.61 4.72 8.24
C GLY A 20 -10.55 3.28 8.77
N PHE A 21 -10.69 3.08 10.09
CA PHE A 21 -10.47 1.78 10.74
C PHE A 21 -11.37 0.65 10.23
N LEU A 22 -12.59 0.95 9.79
CA LEU A 22 -13.46 -0.06 9.19
C LEU A 22 -12.94 -0.54 7.83
N LEU A 23 -12.34 0.35 7.03
CA LEU A 23 -11.70 -0.01 5.78
C LEU A 23 -10.44 -0.84 6.04
N GLU A 24 -9.59 -0.39 6.96
CA GLU A 24 -8.38 -1.12 7.39
C GLU A 24 -8.73 -2.54 7.86
N ARG A 25 -9.76 -2.67 8.71
CA ARG A 25 -10.24 -3.98 9.18
C ARG A 25 -10.70 -4.87 8.03
N ARG A 26 -11.49 -4.33 7.09
CA ARG A 26 -11.97 -5.10 5.93
C ARG A 26 -10.81 -5.59 5.05
N VAL A 27 -9.80 -4.75 4.82
CA VAL A 27 -8.62 -5.14 4.03
C VAL A 27 -7.79 -6.19 4.78
N SER A 28 -7.61 -6.01 6.09
CA SER A 28 -6.97 -7.00 6.96
C SER A 28 -7.68 -8.36 6.91
N ASP A 29 -9.00 -8.38 7.07
CA ASP A 29 -9.82 -9.61 7.01
C ASP A 29 -9.68 -10.31 5.65
N LEU A 30 -9.71 -9.56 4.54
CA LEU A 30 -9.52 -10.11 3.19
C LEU A 30 -8.14 -10.76 3.03
N LEU A 31 -7.09 -10.11 3.52
CA LEU A 31 -5.73 -10.62 3.44
C LEU A 31 -5.55 -11.88 4.29
N GLU A 32 -6.11 -11.90 5.51
CA GLU A 32 -6.09 -13.08 6.39
C GLU A 32 -6.84 -14.27 5.79
N GLN A 33 -7.99 -14.03 5.14
CA GLN A 33 -8.75 -15.04 4.39
C GLN A 33 -7.91 -15.65 3.25
N GLU A 34 -7.07 -14.84 2.61
CA GLU A 34 -6.12 -15.26 1.57
C GLU A 34 -4.76 -15.72 2.14
N HIS A 35 -4.72 -16.09 3.42
CA HIS A 35 -3.56 -16.64 4.13
C HIS A 35 -2.34 -15.73 4.22
N TRP A 36 -2.54 -14.41 4.24
CA TRP A 36 -1.49 -13.47 4.62
C TRP A 36 -1.43 -13.30 6.13
N SER A 37 -0.21 -13.15 6.68
CA SER A 37 -0.03 -12.64 8.04
C SER A 37 -0.12 -11.12 7.99
N VAL A 38 -0.93 -10.49 8.85
CA VAL A 38 -1.15 -9.04 8.84
C VAL A 38 -0.72 -8.41 10.16
N ILE A 39 0.05 -7.33 10.08
CA ILE A 39 0.43 -6.46 11.19
C ILE A 39 -0.23 -5.10 10.94
N ASN A 40 -1.14 -4.70 11.83
CA ASN A 40 -1.84 -3.42 11.73
C ASN A 40 -1.04 -2.32 12.44
N ASN A 41 -1.16 -1.08 11.97
CA ASN A 41 -0.71 0.13 12.67
C ASN A 41 0.78 0.08 13.05
N ARG A 42 1.62 -0.32 12.09
CA ARG A 42 3.05 -0.52 12.32
C ARG A 42 3.76 0.81 12.39
N TYR A 43 4.19 1.16 13.60
CA TYR A 43 5.02 2.32 13.87
C TYR A 43 6.46 2.15 13.33
N TYR A 44 7.00 3.19 12.69
CA TYR A 44 8.40 3.30 12.27
C TYR A 44 8.92 4.74 12.39
N VAL A 45 10.24 4.91 12.39
CA VAL A 45 10.88 6.23 12.31
C VAL A 45 11.35 6.43 10.88
N ASP A 46 10.89 7.50 10.25
CA ASP A 46 11.36 7.90 8.93
C ASP A 46 12.84 8.32 9.02
N ALA A 47 13.71 7.62 8.30
CA ALA A 47 15.15 7.87 8.36
C ALA A 47 15.57 9.25 7.80
N LEU A 48 14.75 9.87 6.94
CA LEU A 48 15.06 11.16 6.33
C LEU A 48 14.62 12.33 7.21
N THR A 49 13.42 12.24 7.80
CA THR A 49 12.85 13.32 8.63
C THR A 49 13.04 13.10 10.12
N ASN A 50 13.48 11.90 10.53
CA ASN A 50 13.56 11.45 11.93
C ASN A 50 12.22 11.60 12.68
N THR A 51 11.11 11.49 11.94
CA THR A 51 9.76 11.63 12.51
C THR A 51 9.07 10.28 12.67
N PRO A 52 8.29 10.10 13.74
CA PRO A 52 7.32 9.01 13.86
C PRO A 52 6.40 8.92 12.65
N ARG A 53 6.23 7.73 12.10
CA ARG A 53 5.21 7.42 11.09
C ARG A 53 4.56 6.08 11.36
N GLU A 54 3.42 5.86 10.73
CA GLU A 54 2.63 4.64 10.87
C GLU A 54 2.28 4.12 9.47
N ILE A 55 2.40 2.81 9.29
CA ILE A 55 1.86 2.09 8.13
C ILE A 55 0.60 1.39 8.60
N ASP A 56 -0.53 1.70 7.94
CA ASP A 56 -1.84 1.19 8.33
C ASP A 56 -1.84 -0.35 8.36
N LEU A 57 -1.32 -1.02 7.31
CA LEU A 57 -1.19 -2.48 7.28
C LEU A 57 0.15 -2.91 6.65
N VAL A 58 0.81 -3.87 7.30
CA VAL A 58 1.92 -4.65 6.74
C VAL A 58 1.46 -6.09 6.62
N ALA A 59 1.25 -6.58 5.40
CA ALA A 59 0.89 -7.96 5.14
C ALA A 59 2.08 -8.73 4.59
N TYR A 60 2.27 -9.98 5.01
CA TYR A 60 3.34 -10.80 4.46
C TYR A 60 3.00 -12.28 4.35
N LYS A 61 3.64 -12.93 3.38
CA LYS A 61 3.73 -14.39 3.25
C LYS A 61 5.19 -14.80 3.35
N THR A 62 5.44 -15.91 4.02
CA THR A 62 6.78 -16.47 4.18
C THR A 62 6.91 -17.77 3.42
N SER A 63 8.10 -18.01 2.87
CA SER A 63 8.50 -19.32 2.38
C SER A 63 9.93 -19.58 2.77
N GLN A 64 10.28 -20.85 2.94
CA GLN A 64 11.65 -21.25 3.23
C GLN A 64 12.16 -22.15 2.11
N PHE A 65 13.34 -21.83 1.59
CA PHE A 65 14.08 -22.67 0.67
C PHE A 65 15.49 -22.86 1.21
N GLU A 66 15.85 -24.11 1.51
CA GLU A 66 17.06 -24.46 2.26
C GLU A 66 17.23 -23.61 3.54
N ARG A 67 18.28 -22.77 3.59
CA ARG A 67 18.62 -21.90 4.72
C ARG A 67 18.17 -20.45 4.52
N ILE A 68 17.39 -20.18 3.47
CA ILE A 68 16.90 -18.83 3.13
C ILE A 68 15.41 -18.76 3.43
N ILE A 69 15.02 -17.75 4.21
CA ILE A 69 13.61 -17.42 4.46
C ILE A 69 13.26 -16.21 3.60
N ASN A 70 12.32 -16.40 2.68
CA ASN A 70 11.81 -15.36 1.81
C ASN A 70 10.54 -14.76 2.40
N TYR A 71 10.39 -13.45 2.24
CA TYR A 71 9.21 -12.70 2.64
C TYR A 71 8.68 -11.96 1.42
N VAL A 72 7.43 -12.23 1.06
CA VAL A 72 6.67 -11.35 0.16
C VAL A 72 5.88 -10.41 1.05
N VAL A 73 6.07 -9.10 0.90
CA VAL A 73 5.51 -8.08 1.79
C VAL A 73 4.68 -7.09 0.99
N LEU A 74 3.49 -6.75 1.49
CA LEU A 74 2.65 -5.66 1.04
C LEU A 74 2.63 -4.58 2.11
N LEU A 75 2.99 -3.36 1.73
CA LEU A 75 2.83 -2.17 2.57
C LEU A 75 1.60 -1.42 2.06
N ILE A 76 0.57 -1.32 2.89
CA ILE A 76 -0.75 -0.83 2.46
C ILE A 76 -1.13 0.35 3.34
N SER A 77 -1.55 1.44 2.70
CA SER A 77 -2.22 2.55 3.36
C SER A 77 -3.68 2.62 2.91
N CYS A 78 -4.59 2.71 3.87
CA CYS A 78 -6.02 2.77 3.69
C CYS A 78 -6.50 4.22 3.89
N LYS A 79 -7.02 4.85 2.84
CA LYS A 79 -7.58 6.20 2.93
C LYS A 79 -9.08 6.17 2.63
N LYS A 80 -9.89 6.52 3.64
CA LYS A 80 -11.33 6.71 3.50
C LYS A 80 -11.62 8.20 3.31
N THR A 81 -12.44 8.54 2.32
CA THR A 81 -12.97 9.89 2.13
C THR A 81 -14.49 9.88 2.18
N GLU A 82 -15.10 10.92 2.77
CA GLU A 82 -16.55 11.12 2.77
C GLU A 82 -16.86 12.47 2.09
N GLY A 83 -17.65 12.43 1.02
CA GLY A 83 -18.03 13.62 0.27
C GLY A 83 -16.92 14.23 -0.59
N ARG A 84 -15.77 13.54 -0.71
CA ARG A 84 -14.66 13.90 -1.58
C ARG A 84 -14.07 12.65 -2.20
N ASP A 85 -13.49 12.81 -3.38
CA ASP A 85 -12.87 11.74 -4.16
C ASP A 85 -11.38 12.03 -4.34
N TRP A 86 -10.56 11.00 -4.21
CA TRP A 86 -9.15 11.08 -4.62
C TRP A 86 -9.08 11.02 -6.14
N VAL A 87 -8.60 12.10 -6.75
CA VAL A 87 -8.42 12.20 -8.20
C VAL A 87 -6.94 12.17 -8.52
N PHE A 88 -6.55 11.31 -9.45
CA PHE A 88 -5.18 11.15 -9.92
C PHE A 88 -5.06 11.73 -11.33
N LEU A 89 -4.24 12.78 -11.47
CA LEU A 89 -3.81 13.25 -12.78
C LEU A 89 -2.64 12.38 -13.23
N THR A 90 -2.84 11.65 -14.33
CA THR A 90 -1.87 10.66 -14.81
C THR A 90 -1.39 10.97 -16.21
N LYS A 91 -0.13 10.62 -16.50
CA LYS A 91 0.47 10.70 -17.84
C LYS A 91 0.86 9.29 -18.32
N PRO A 92 0.83 9.01 -19.62
CA PRO A 92 1.39 7.77 -20.17
C PRO A 92 2.86 7.64 -19.79
N VAL A 93 3.26 6.41 -19.49
CA VAL A 93 4.68 6.06 -19.31
C VAL A 93 5.35 5.99 -20.68
N LYS A 94 6.55 6.53 -20.79
CA LYS A 94 7.40 6.36 -21.98
C LYS A 94 8.32 5.18 -21.72
N ASP A 95 8.37 4.20 -22.62
CA ASP A 95 9.15 2.96 -22.42
C ASP A 95 10.65 3.21 -22.20
N ILE A 96 11.17 4.35 -22.67
CA ILE A 96 12.59 4.71 -22.56
C ILE A 96 12.89 5.72 -21.45
N ASP A 97 11.96 6.03 -20.54
CA ASP A 97 12.21 6.99 -19.46
C ASP A 97 13.07 6.35 -18.35
N PRO A 98 14.35 6.72 -18.21
CA PRO A 98 15.21 6.13 -17.19
C PRO A 98 14.81 6.53 -15.76
N ASN A 99 13.91 7.50 -15.61
CA ASN A 99 13.41 7.97 -14.32
C ASN A 99 12.11 7.27 -13.90
N PHE A 100 11.61 6.33 -14.70
CA PHE A 100 10.39 5.60 -14.39
C PHE A 100 10.65 4.10 -14.22
N ASN A 101 10.32 3.57 -13.04
CA ASN A 101 10.34 2.14 -12.83
C ASN A 101 9.01 1.52 -13.27
N LYS A 102 9.02 0.82 -14.41
CA LYS A 102 7.83 0.19 -15.00
C LYS A 102 7.26 -0.93 -14.13
N CYS A 103 8.12 -1.62 -13.40
CA CYS A 103 7.77 -2.71 -12.50
C CYS A 103 8.38 -2.40 -11.12
N PRO A 104 7.69 -1.62 -10.27
CA PRO A 104 8.22 -1.10 -9.01
C PRO A 104 8.31 -2.17 -7.91
N GLN A 105 8.79 -3.36 -8.25
CA GLN A 105 9.14 -4.40 -7.29
C GLN A 105 10.46 -4.04 -6.62
N THR A 106 10.43 -4.01 -5.29
CA THR A 106 11.63 -3.74 -4.48
C THR A 106 12.05 -5.04 -3.82
N VAL A 107 13.31 -5.41 -4.00
CA VAL A 107 13.91 -6.57 -3.32
C VAL A 107 14.87 -6.09 -2.27
N TRP A 108 14.80 -6.67 -1.08
CA TRP A 108 15.75 -6.41 0.00
C TRP A 108 16.28 -7.72 0.57
N THR A 109 17.55 -7.72 0.97
CA THR A 109 18.18 -8.86 1.63
C THR A 109 19.13 -8.38 2.72
N ASN A 110 19.15 -9.09 3.84
CA ASN A 110 20.12 -8.92 4.91
C ASN A 110 21.43 -9.68 4.65
N SER A 111 21.52 -10.46 3.56
CA SER A 111 22.68 -11.26 3.23
C SER A 111 23.68 -10.46 2.39
N GLY A 112 24.87 -10.21 2.94
CA GLY A 112 25.93 -9.48 2.23
C GLY A 112 26.33 -10.15 0.91
N ILE A 113 26.32 -11.48 0.82
CA ILE A 113 26.65 -12.19 -0.42
C ILE A 113 25.58 -11.96 -1.50
N LEU A 114 24.28 -11.95 -1.13
CA LEU A 114 23.21 -11.69 -2.10
C LEU A 114 23.20 -10.23 -2.57
N GLN A 115 23.66 -9.29 -1.73
CA GLN A 115 23.88 -7.90 -2.12
C GLN A 115 25.02 -7.79 -3.15
N VAL A 116 26.16 -8.43 -2.90
CA VAL A 116 27.32 -8.43 -3.82
C VAL A 116 26.99 -9.09 -5.15
N LEU A 117 26.16 -10.13 -5.16
CA LEU A 117 25.69 -10.80 -6.37
C LEU A 117 24.64 -9.99 -7.16
N GLU A 118 24.30 -8.78 -6.71
CA GLU A 118 23.33 -7.89 -7.33
C GLU A 118 21.98 -8.54 -7.64
N VAL A 119 21.55 -9.49 -6.79
CA VAL A 119 20.31 -10.27 -6.99
C VAL A 119 19.10 -9.35 -7.21
N GLN A 120 19.10 -8.16 -6.57
CA GLN A 120 18.05 -7.15 -6.74
C GLN A 120 17.86 -6.69 -8.19
N LYS A 121 18.95 -6.51 -8.96
CA LYS A 121 18.88 -6.05 -10.36
C LYS A 121 18.28 -7.14 -11.25
N ASN A 122 18.64 -8.39 -10.97
CA ASN A 122 18.20 -9.54 -11.76
C ASN A 122 16.81 -10.04 -11.36
N PHE A 123 16.32 -9.70 -10.16
CA PHE A 123 15.09 -10.28 -9.64
C PHE A 123 13.85 -9.92 -10.44
N ALA A 124 13.73 -8.67 -10.93
CA ALA A 124 12.58 -8.27 -11.73
C ALA A 124 12.53 -9.05 -13.06
N GLU A 125 13.67 -9.18 -13.74
CA GLU A 125 13.78 -9.95 -14.98
C GLU A 125 13.52 -11.44 -14.74
N LEU A 126 14.10 -12.02 -13.69
CA LEU A 126 13.86 -13.41 -13.28
C LEU A 126 12.39 -13.65 -12.95
N THR A 127 11.74 -12.72 -12.25
CA THR A 127 10.32 -12.84 -11.87
C THR A 127 9.44 -12.85 -13.12
N VAL A 128 9.70 -11.97 -14.09
CA VAL A 128 9.00 -11.96 -15.37
C VAL A 128 9.23 -13.28 -16.10
N ASN A 129 10.48 -13.72 -16.24
CA ASN A 129 10.82 -14.93 -17.00
C ASN A 129 10.27 -16.23 -16.37
N LEU A 130 10.10 -16.27 -15.06
CA LEU A 130 9.59 -17.43 -14.32
C LEU A 130 8.08 -17.36 -14.08
N CYS A 131 7.41 -16.26 -14.45
CA CYS A 131 5.98 -16.13 -14.26
C CYS A 131 5.21 -16.96 -15.29
N GLU A 132 4.41 -17.91 -14.81
CA GLU A 132 3.56 -18.75 -15.68
C GLU A 132 2.46 -17.94 -16.38
N ASP A 133 1.94 -16.90 -15.72
CA ASP A 133 0.92 -16.00 -16.25
C ASP A 133 1.45 -14.56 -16.35
N LEU A 134 2.16 -14.31 -17.45
CA LEU A 134 2.74 -13.00 -17.77
C LEU A 134 1.69 -11.89 -17.89
N ASP A 135 0.49 -12.20 -18.39
CA ASP A 135 -0.55 -11.19 -18.58
C ASP A 135 -1.11 -10.73 -17.23
N TYR A 136 -1.34 -11.67 -16.31
CA TYR A 136 -1.73 -11.36 -14.94
C TYR A 136 -0.64 -10.56 -14.21
N PHE A 137 0.62 -10.97 -14.35
CA PHE A 137 1.75 -10.26 -13.76
C PHE A 137 1.84 -8.80 -14.25
N ARG A 138 1.76 -8.59 -15.57
CA ARG A 138 1.81 -7.26 -16.17
C ARG A 138 0.63 -6.41 -15.73
N ASN A 139 -0.57 -6.99 -15.63
CA ASN A 139 -1.73 -6.28 -15.13
C ASN A 139 -1.54 -5.76 -13.68
N LEU A 140 -0.88 -6.54 -12.82
CA LEU A 140 -0.63 -6.16 -11.43
C LEU A 140 0.53 -5.18 -11.25
N PHE A 141 1.64 -5.40 -11.96
CA PHE A 141 2.91 -4.72 -11.67
C PHE A 141 3.40 -3.79 -12.78
N GLU A 142 2.96 -3.97 -14.02
CA GLU A 142 3.40 -3.13 -15.14
C GLU A 142 2.55 -1.86 -15.22
N LEU A 143 3.15 -0.72 -14.87
CA LEU A 143 2.46 0.56 -14.90
C LEU A 143 2.50 1.15 -16.32
N SER A 144 1.32 1.31 -16.94
CA SER A 144 1.16 2.00 -18.22
C SER A 144 1.02 3.52 -18.08
N ARG A 145 0.70 4.00 -16.87
CA ARG A 145 0.54 5.42 -16.55
C ARG A 145 1.22 5.73 -15.23
N ASN A 146 1.88 6.88 -15.19
CA ASN A 146 2.46 7.42 -13.97
C ASN A 146 1.54 8.48 -13.37
N VAL A 147 1.40 8.50 -12.05
CA VAL A 147 0.73 9.57 -11.30
C VAL A 147 1.61 10.82 -11.35
N TYR A 148 1.14 11.86 -12.02
CA TYR A 148 1.80 13.16 -12.07
C TYR A 148 1.46 14.01 -10.85
N ALA A 149 0.18 14.01 -10.48
CA ALA A 149 -0.33 14.68 -9.30
C ALA A 149 -1.59 13.96 -8.80
N PHE A 150 -1.94 14.17 -7.54
CA PHE A 150 -3.16 13.63 -6.96
C PHE A 150 -3.75 14.62 -5.96
N GLN A 151 -5.06 14.64 -5.83
CA GLN A 151 -5.78 15.67 -5.07
C GLN A 151 -7.14 15.16 -4.62
N GLU A 152 -7.54 15.49 -3.39
CA GLU A 152 -8.94 15.35 -2.98
C GLU A 152 -9.80 16.44 -3.63
N VAL A 153 -10.91 16.02 -4.24
CA VAL A 153 -11.88 16.90 -4.90
C VAL A 153 -13.26 16.67 -4.30
N ASP A 154 -13.92 17.75 -3.89
CA ASP A 154 -15.36 17.73 -3.62
C ASP A 154 -16.10 17.77 -4.96
N THR A 155 -16.55 16.61 -5.42
CA THR A 155 -17.26 16.45 -6.69
C THR A 155 -18.64 17.10 -6.70
N LYS A 156 -19.25 17.34 -5.53
CA LYS A 156 -20.54 18.03 -5.41
C LYS A 156 -20.38 19.54 -5.54
N ARG A 157 -19.30 20.09 -5.01
CA ARG A 157 -19.03 21.54 -5.02
C ARG A 157 -18.05 21.98 -6.11
N VAL A 158 -17.48 21.03 -6.86
CA VAL A 158 -16.47 21.26 -7.90
C VAL A 158 -15.30 22.08 -7.34
N LYS A 159 -14.77 21.65 -6.19
CA LYS A 159 -13.66 22.33 -5.50
C LYS A 159 -12.54 21.36 -5.17
N ALA A 160 -11.32 21.72 -5.56
CA ALA A 160 -10.11 21.06 -5.11
C ALA A 160 -9.75 21.50 -3.69
N GLN A 161 -9.24 20.57 -2.88
CA GLN A 161 -8.75 20.87 -1.54
C GLN A 161 -7.26 21.23 -1.58
N ASN A 162 -6.95 22.43 -2.03
CA ASN A 162 -5.58 22.92 -2.00
C ASN A 162 -5.17 23.19 -0.53
N ASP A 163 -3.89 22.98 -0.22
CA ASP A 163 -3.24 23.51 1.00
C ASP A 163 -3.44 22.77 2.34
N LYS A 164 -3.48 21.43 2.34
CA LYS A 164 -3.17 20.68 3.57
C LYS A 164 -2.05 19.69 3.32
N ALA A 165 -1.00 19.75 4.14
CA ALA A 165 0.01 18.71 4.16
C ALA A 165 -0.68 17.36 4.44
N ILE A 166 -0.34 16.36 3.63
CA ILE A 166 -0.87 14.99 3.78
C ILE A 166 -0.17 14.26 4.95
N TYR A 167 0.77 14.93 5.64
CA TYR A 167 1.54 14.43 6.76
C TYR A 167 1.78 15.52 7.80
#